data_AF-A0A1A8HZL1-F1
#
_entry.id   AF-A0A1A8HZL1-F1
#
_cell.length_a   1.000
_cell.length_b   1.000
_cell.length_c   1.000
_cell.angle_alpha   90.00
_cell.angle_beta   90.00
_cell.angle_gamma   90.00
#
_symmetry.space_group_name_H-M   'P 1'
#
loop_
_entity.id
_entity.type
_entity.pdbx_description
1 polymer ?
#
loop_
_entity_poly.entity_id
_entity_poly.type
_entity_poly.pdbx_seq_one_letter_code
_entity_poly.pdbx_strand_id
1 'polypeptide(L)'
;LLAGRGFHSVALDLINPHLVLATVLPHLLPGGVCAVYLANVTQVIDLLEGLRCAALPLLCERIVEVPVRDWVVAPALQKDRHFCTRKAPNPDGNLRQEAKAPDQTDSDDDDLSPAFGSVPYIARPHPEQMSHTAFLVKLRKCVR
;
A
#
# COMPACT_ATOMS: atom_id res chain seq x y z
N LEU A 1 31.93 -3.25 20.04
CA LEU A 1 30.98 -2.23 19.57
C LEU A 1 29.63 -2.22 20.31
N LEU A 2 29.12 -3.34 20.85
CA LEU A 2 27.81 -3.38 21.53
C LEU A 2 27.85 -3.60 23.06
N ALA A 3 29.05 -3.69 23.65
CA ALA A 3 29.20 -3.95 25.10
C ALA A 3 28.51 -2.86 25.94
N GLY A 4 27.69 -3.28 26.91
CA GLY A 4 26.99 -2.39 27.84
C GLY A 4 25.76 -1.66 27.30
N ARG A 5 25.32 -1.94 26.06
CA ARG A 5 24.11 -1.32 25.47
C ARG A 5 22.98 -2.34 25.36
N GLY A 6 21.80 -1.95 25.85
CA GLY A 6 20.53 -2.64 25.66
C GLY A 6 19.66 -1.89 24.65
N PHE A 7 19.04 -2.62 23.73
CA PHE A 7 18.14 -2.08 22.72
C PHE A 7 16.70 -2.50 22.99
N HIS A 8 15.76 -1.56 22.89
CA HIS A 8 14.32 -1.87 22.96
C HIS A 8 13.82 -2.58 21.71
N SER A 9 14.46 -2.32 20.58
CA SER A 9 14.10 -2.86 19.29
C SER A 9 15.31 -3.02 18.39
N VAL A 10 15.24 -4.00 17.48
CA VAL A 10 16.21 -4.23 16.41
C VAL A 10 15.45 -4.39 15.09
N ALA A 11 16.00 -3.85 14.01
CA ALA A 11 15.56 -4.11 12.65
C ALA A 11 16.69 -4.80 11.89
N LEU A 12 16.39 -5.91 11.22
CA LEU A 12 17.34 -6.68 10.43
C LEU A 12 16.90 -6.72 8.96
N ASP A 13 17.80 -6.30 8.08
CA ASP A 13 17.67 -6.41 6.64
C ASP A 13 18.96 -7.01 6.09
N LEU A 14 18.99 -8.35 6.02
CA LEU A 14 20.17 -9.16 5.73
C LEU A 14 19.71 -10.44 5.02
N ILE A 15 20.59 -11.05 4.22
CA ILE A 15 20.28 -12.29 3.48
C ILE A 15 20.01 -13.47 4.43
N ASN A 16 20.81 -13.60 5.51
CA ASN A 16 20.77 -14.71 6.45
C ASN A 16 20.60 -14.21 7.90
N PRO A 17 19.41 -13.71 8.28
CA PRO A 17 19.21 -13.10 9.60
C PRO A 17 19.36 -14.13 10.73
N HIS A 18 19.04 -15.41 10.51
CA HIS A 18 19.14 -16.47 11.52
C HIS A 18 20.55 -16.63 12.10
N LEU A 19 21.60 -16.37 11.31
CA LEU A 19 23.00 -16.48 11.74
C LEU A 19 23.42 -15.38 12.71
N VAL A 20 22.80 -14.19 12.63
CA VAL A 20 23.20 -13.03 13.45
C VAL A 20 22.38 -12.89 14.73
N LEU A 21 21.26 -13.61 14.86
CA LEU A 21 20.37 -13.48 16.02
C LEU A 21 21.06 -13.81 17.33
N ALA A 22 21.94 -14.82 17.37
CA ALA A 22 22.71 -15.16 18.57
C ALA A 22 23.64 -14.02 19.02
N THR A 23 24.12 -13.19 18.08
CA THR A 23 24.97 -12.03 18.38
C THR A 23 24.14 -10.82 18.83
N VAL A 24 22.96 -10.64 18.26
CA VAL A 24 22.07 -9.50 18.54
C VAL A 24 21.31 -9.68 19.85
N LEU A 25 20.87 -10.91 20.12
CA LEU A 25 19.95 -11.22 21.22
C LEU A 25 20.45 -10.85 22.62
N PRO A 26 21.76 -10.98 22.98
CA PRO A 26 22.27 -10.50 24.26
C PRO A 26 22.02 -9.01 24.49
N HIS A 27 21.96 -8.22 23.42
CA HIS A 27 21.76 -6.78 23.46
C HIS A 27 20.30 -6.36 23.33
N LEU A 28 19.40 -7.25 22.87
CA LEU A 28 17.96 -6.98 22.85
C LEU A 28 17.41 -7.10 24.28
N LEU A 29 16.73 -6.07 24.78
CA LEU A 29 16.15 -6.08 26.11
C LEU A 29 15.03 -7.14 26.20
N PRO A 30 14.75 -7.71 27.39
CA PRO A 30 13.60 -8.59 27.59
C PRO A 30 12.30 -7.89 27.17
N GLY A 31 11.44 -8.60 26.43
CA GLY A 31 10.27 -7.99 25.80
C GLY A 31 10.58 -7.09 24.61
N GLY A 32 11.83 -6.95 24.18
CA GLY A 32 12.21 -6.18 23.00
C GLY A 32 11.77 -6.83 21.69
N VAL A 33 11.55 -6.02 20.66
CA VAL A 33 11.11 -6.48 19.32
C VAL A 33 12.28 -6.60 18.36
N CYS A 34 12.35 -7.67 17.59
CA CYS A 34 13.21 -7.78 16.43
C CYS A 34 12.34 -7.88 15.17
N ALA A 35 12.35 -6.84 14.35
CA ALA A 35 11.72 -6.85 13.03
C ALA A 35 12.72 -7.35 11.99
N VAL A 36 12.29 -8.25 11.10
CA VAL A 36 13.15 -8.83 10.07
C VAL A 36 12.48 -8.65 8.71
N TYR A 37 13.21 -8.08 7.76
CA TYR A 37 12.79 -7.92 6.36
C TYR A 37 13.33 -9.10 5.53
N LEU A 38 12.45 -9.84 4.86
CA LEU A 38 12.80 -11.03 4.08
C LEU A 38 12.07 -11.08 2.74
N ALA A 39 12.82 -11.07 1.64
CA ALA A 39 12.27 -11.02 0.28
C ALA A 39 11.53 -12.30 -0.14
N ASN A 40 11.89 -13.46 0.45
CA ASN A 40 11.35 -14.75 0.05
C ASN A 40 10.78 -15.52 1.24
N VAL A 41 9.68 -16.25 1.01
CA VAL A 41 9.05 -17.09 2.04
C VAL A 41 9.97 -18.21 2.54
N THR A 42 10.89 -18.70 1.70
CA THR A 42 11.89 -19.69 2.10
C THR A 42 12.85 -19.14 3.15
N GLN A 43 13.25 -17.87 3.04
CA GLN A 43 14.07 -17.22 4.07
C GLN A 43 13.32 -17.07 5.40
N VAL A 44 11.99 -16.90 5.35
CA VAL A 44 11.13 -16.88 6.55
C VAL A 44 11.13 -18.26 7.20
N ILE A 45 11.04 -19.34 6.41
CA ILE A 45 11.14 -20.72 6.90
C ILE A 45 12.50 -20.95 7.56
N ASP A 46 13.59 -20.58 6.88
CA ASP A 46 14.96 -20.72 7.42
C ASP A 46 15.16 -19.91 8.70
N LEU A 47 14.55 -18.72 8.79
CA LEU A 47 14.54 -17.91 10.01
C LEU A 47 13.88 -18.67 11.17
N LEU A 48 12.67 -19.18 10.97
CA LEU A 48 11.92 -19.88 12.02
C LEU A 48 12.60 -21.20 12.42
N GLU A 49 13.15 -21.92 11.46
CA GLU A 49 13.92 -23.13 11.70
C GLU A 49 15.20 -22.84 12.47
N GLY A 50 15.92 -21.76 12.12
CA GLY A 50 17.07 -21.29 12.87
C GLY A 50 16.74 -20.94 14.32
N LEU A 51 15.60 -20.28 14.57
CA LEU A 51 15.12 -20.00 15.94
C LEU A 51 14.89 -21.29 16.73
N ARG A 52 14.23 -22.27 16.11
CA ARG A 52 13.89 -23.56 16.73
C ARG A 52 15.14 -24.38 17.04
N CYS A 53 16.04 -24.53 16.08
CA CYS A 53 17.26 -25.32 16.20
C CYS A 53 18.25 -24.71 17.21
N ALA A 54 18.39 -23.39 17.24
CA ALA A 54 19.23 -22.71 18.22
C ALA A 54 18.53 -22.46 19.57
N ALA A 55 17.29 -22.95 19.73
CA ALA A 55 16.47 -22.80 20.94
C ALA A 55 16.40 -21.35 21.49
N LEU A 56 16.43 -20.36 20.59
CA LEU A 56 16.50 -18.94 20.95
C LEU A 56 15.21 -18.51 21.66
N PRO A 57 15.28 -17.67 22.71
CA PRO A 57 14.11 -17.13 23.42
C PRO A 57 13.43 -16.01 22.61
N LEU A 58 13.09 -16.29 21.35
CA LEU A 58 12.37 -15.39 20.45
C LEU A 58 11.04 -16.04 20.06
N LEU A 59 9.95 -15.32 20.29
CA LEU A 59 8.61 -15.68 19.82
C LEU A 59 8.33 -14.97 18.51
N CYS A 60 7.94 -15.71 17.47
CA CYS A 60 7.37 -15.11 16.27
C CYS A 60 5.93 -14.68 16.55
N GLU A 61 5.69 -13.37 16.66
CA GLU A 61 4.36 -12.81 16.94
C GLU A 61 3.54 -12.65 15.66
N ARG A 62 4.19 -12.29 14.55
CA ARG A 62 3.50 -11.96 13.29
C ARG A 62 4.43 -12.06 12.08
N ILE A 63 3.87 -12.47 10.95
CA ILE A 63 4.48 -12.35 9.63
C ILE A 63 3.47 -11.61 8.75
N VAL A 64 3.87 -10.49 8.15
CA VAL A 64 2.98 -9.71 7.27
C VAL A 64 3.68 -9.35 5.97
N GLU A 65 2.90 -9.27 4.91
CA GLU A 65 3.24 -8.54 3.69
C GLU A 65 2.36 -7.29 3.67
N VAL A 66 2.94 -6.14 3.30
CA VAL A 66 2.22 -4.86 3.24
C VAL A 66 2.11 -4.41 1.79
N PRO A 67 1.01 -4.72 1.09
CA PRO A 67 0.80 -4.25 -0.27
C PRO A 67 0.45 -2.75 -0.26
N VAL A 68 1.10 -1.98 -1.11
CA VAL A 68 0.77 -0.56 -1.38
C VAL A 68 0.15 -0.49 -2.78
N ARG A 69 -0.99 0.18 -2.90
CA ARG A 69 -1.68 0.36 -4.19
C ARG A 69 -1.84 1.83 -4.54
N ASP A 70 -1.35 2.19 -5.72
CA ASP A 70 -1.51 3.54 -6.25
C ASP A 70 -2.87 3.69 -6.93
N TRP A 71 -3.50 4.84 -6.73
CA TRP A 71 -4.78 5.18 -7.32
C TRP A 71 -4.64 6.39 -8.23
N VAL A 72 -5.25 6.30 -9.41
CA VAL A 72 -5.46 7.44 -10.30
C VAL A 72 -6.83 8.02 -9.98
N VAL A 73 -6.82 9.26 -9.51
CA VAL A 73 -8.02 10.06 -9.32
C VAL A 73 -7.89 11.30 -10.19
N ALA A 74 -8.80 11.44 -11.16
CA ALA A 74 -8.76 12.54 -12.10
C ALA A 74 -10.17 12.94 -12.55
N PRO A 75 -10.39 14.20 -12.97
CA PRO A 75 -11.62 14.58 -13.66
C PRO A 75 -11.86 13.69 -14.88
N ALA A 76 -13.11 13.31 -15.11
CA ALA A 76 -13.48 12.60 -16.32
C ALA A 76 -13.37 13.55 -17.52
N LEU A 77 -12.64 13.14 -18.54
CA LEU A 77 -12.44 13.89 -19.78
C LEU A 77 -13.16 13.20 -20.93
N GLN A 78 -13.74 14.02 -21.80
CA GLN A 78 -14.24 13.62 -23.10
C GLN A 78 -13.08 13.48 -24.10
N LYS A 79 -13.34 12.89 -25.28
CA LYS A 79 -12.30 12.66 -26.30
C LYS A 79 -11.67 13.97 -26.83
N ASP A 80 -12.42 15.06 -26.77
CA ASP A 80 -12.02 16.42 -27.12
C ASP A 80 -11.24 17.15 -26.01
N ARG A 81 -10.98 16.48 -24.88
CA ARG A 81 -10.30 17.02 -23.68
C ARG A 81 -11.13 18.03 -22.89
N HIS A 82 -12.42 18.19 -23.17
CA HIS A 82 -13.32 18.91 -22.28
C HIS A 82 -13.74 18.03 -21.11
N PHE A 83 -14.03 18.64 -19.96
CA PHE A 83 -14.54 17.90 -18.81
C PHE A 83 -15.91 17.31 -19.12
N CYS A 84 -16.17 16.10 -18.63
CA CYS A 84 -17.52 15.57 -18.58
C CYS A 84 -18.36 16.42 -17.63
N THR A 85 -19.64 16.60 -17.94
CA THR A 85 -20.61 17.21 -17.03
C THR A 85 -21.48 16.12 -16.41
N ARG A 86 -21.76 16.25 -15.11
CA ARG A 86 -22.62 15.33 -14.38
C ARG A 86 -24.05 15.47 -14.88
N LYS A 87 -24.52 14.49 -15.65
CA LYS A 87 -25.93 14.42 -16.06
C LYS A 87 -26.78 13.92 -14.90
N ALA A 88 -27.96 14.53 -14.69
CA ALA A 88 -28.95 13.98 -13.79
C ALA A 88 -29.33 12.55 -14.26
N PRO A 89 -29.59 11.60 -13.36
CA PRO A 89 -30.11 10.29 -13.75
C PRO A 89 -31.40 10.52 -14.55
N ASN A 90 -31.44 10.03 -15.80
CA ASN A 90 -32.61 10.19 -16.65
C ASN A 90 -33.74 9.32 -16.07
N PRO A 91 -34.90 9.90 -15.68
CA PRO A 91 -35.98 9.11 -15.08
C PRO A 91 -36.66 8.17 -16.09
N ASP A 92 -36.52 8.42 -17.39
CA ASP A 92 -37.21 7.66 -18.43
C ASP A 92 -36.24 6.81 -19.27
N GLY A 93 -36.24 5.52 -18.99
CA GLY A 93 -35.73 4.50 -19.90
C GLY A 93 -36.66 4.33 -21.09
N ASN A 94 -36.08 4.34 -22.29
CA ASN A 94 -36.70 4.18 -23.62
C ASN A 94 -37.30 5.44 -24.24
N LEU A 95 -36.63 5.95 -25.27
CA LEU A 95 -37.06 5.80 -26.67
C LEU A 95 -35.99 6.34 -27.61
N ARG A 96 -35.66 5.52 -28.60
CA ARG A 96 -34.83 5.87 -29.76
C ARG A 96 -35.53 6.98 -30.54
N GLN A 97 -34.83 8.07 -30.88
CA GLN A 97 -35.04 8.73 -32.17
C GLN A 97 -33.85 9.60 -32.58
N GLU A 98 -33.28 9.28 -33.75
CA GLU A 98 -32.37 10.12 -34.50
C GLU A 98 -33.10 11.37 -35.01
N ALA A 99 -32.53 12.56 -34.81
CA ALA A 99 -32.79 13.74 -35.66
C ALA A 99 -31.63 14.75 -35.54
N LYS A 100 -31.07 15.13 -36.69
CA LYS A 100 -30.06 16.19 -36.86
C LYS A 100 -30.69 17.60 -36.72
N ALA A 101 -30.02 18.46 -35.92
CA ALA A 101 -29.70 19.91 -36.02
C ALA A 101 -30.70 20.91 -36.69
N PRO A 102 -30.82 22.20 -36.28
CA PRO A 102 -29.70 23.16 -36.40
C PRO A 102 -29.57 24.27 -35.33
N ASP A 103 -28.32 24.76 -35.24
CA ASP A 103 -27.80 26.10 -34.93
C ASP A 103 -28.77 27.20 -34.43
N GLN A 104 -28.51 27.69 -33.20
CA GLN A 104 -28.85 29.05 -32.78
C GLN A 104 -27.69 29.62 -31.94
N THR A 105 -27.19 30.74 -32.43
CA THR A 105 -26.06 31.53 -31.96
C THR A 105 -26.46 32.56 -30.90
N ASP A 106 -25.47 32.87 -30.07
CA ASP A 106 -25.14 34.15 -29.45
C ASP A 106 -25.65 34.54 -28.05
N SER A 107 -24.63 35.00 -27.31
CA SER A 107 -24.55 35.84 -26.10
C SER A 107 -25.18 35.32 -24.83
N ASP A 108 -24.33 34.83 -23.91
CA ASP A 108 -23.91 35.69 -22.79
C ASP A 108 -22.56 35.20 -22.26
N ASP A 109 -21.65 36.15 -22.05
CA ASP A 109 -20.40 35.99 -21.31
C ASP A 109 -20.72 35.59 -19.87
N ASP A 110 -20.89 34.30 -19.61
CA ASP A 110 -20.85 33.76 -18.27
C ASP A 110 -19.58 32.93 -18.16
N ASP A 111 -18.50 33.60 -17.77
CA ASP A 111 -17.22 33.05 -17.31
C ASP A 111 -17.44 32.31 -15.95
N LEU A 112 -18.53 31.55 -15.86
CA LEU A 112 -18.90 30.74 -14.71
C LEU A 112 -17.97 29.54 -14.70
N SER A 113 -16.91 29.67 -13.92
CA SER A 113 -16.15 28.54 -13.42
C SER A 113 -17.13 27.40 -13.07
N PRO A 114 -16.91 26.17 -13.57
CA PRO A 114 -17.85 25.08 -13.39
C PRO A 114 -18.19 24.91 -11.91
N ALA A 115 -19.50 24.89 -11.59
CA ALA A 115 -19.97 24.80 -10.21
C ALA A 115 -19.33 23.60 -9.50
N PHE A 116 -19.02 23.75 -8.21
CA PHE A 116 -18.40 22.69 -7.42
C PHE A 116 -19.22 21.38 -7.52
N GLY A 117 -18.58 20.28 -7.90
CA GLY A 117 -19.22 18.96 -8.07
C GLY A 117 -19.95 18.73 -9.40
N SER A 118 -19.87 19.67 -10.35
CA SER A 118 -20.42 19.51 -11.72
C SER A 118 -19.60 18.57 -12.60
N VAL A 119 -18.30 18.43 -12.34
CA VAL A 119 -17.39 17.54 -13.06
C VAL A 119 -17.29 16.20 -12.32
N PRO A 120 -17.67 15.06 -12.93
CA PRO A 120 -17.47 13.76 -12.33
C PRO A 120 -15.99 13.40 -12.36
N TYR A 121 -15.53 12.69 -11.34
CA TYR A 121 -14.18 12.15 -11.25
C TYR A 121 -14.19 10.65 -11.54
N ILE A 122 -13.13 10.17 -12.18
CA ILE A 122 -12.81 8.76 -12.22
C ILE A 122 -11.82 8.46 -11.10
N ALA A 123 -12.05 7.35 -10.39
CA ALA A 123 -11.13 6.81 -9.40
C ALA A 123 -10.93 5.34 -9.72
N ARG A 124 -9.68 4.96 -10.04
CA ARG A 124 -9.33 3.57 -10.36
C ARG A 124 -7.90 3.28 -9.90
N PRO A 125 -7.56 2.01 -9.62
CA PRO A 125 -6.17 1.62 -9.42
C PRO A 125 -5.31 2.05 -10.62
N HIS A 126 -4.09 2.52 -10.34
CA HIS A 126 -3.08 2.76 -11.37
C HIS A 126 -2.79 1.45 -12.12
N PRO A 127 -2.58 1.45 -13.45
CA PRO A 127 -2.36 0.21 -14.20
C PRO A 127 -1.08 -0.51 -13.76
N GLU A 128 -0.04 0.26 -13.46
CA GLU A 128 1.20 -0.26 -12.88
C GLU A 128 1.09 -0.20 -11.36
N GLN A 129 1.34 -1.33 -10.71
CA GLN A 129 1.30 -1.46 -9.26
C GLN A 129 2.62 -2.05 -8.79
N MET A 130 3.09 -1.66 -7.62
CA MET A 130 4.25 -2.31 -7.03
C MET A 130 3.93 -3.77 -6.69
N SER A 131 4.87 -4.64 -7.04
CA SER A 131 4.82 -6.07 -6.71
C SER A 131 5.26 -6.33 -5.27
N HIS A 132 5.37 -7.61 -4.91
CA HIS A 132 5.98 -8.07 -3.67
C HIS A 132 7.32 -7.39 -3.40
N THR A 133 7.53 -6.96 -2.16
CA THR A 133 8.80 -6.42 -1.66
C THR A 133 9.43 -7.38 -0.67
N ALA A 134 8.72 -7.67 0.42
CA ALA A 134 9.14 -8.63 1.44
C ALA A 134 8.00 -9.04 2.39
N PHE A 135 8.30 -10.12 3.11
CA PHE A 135 7.70 -10.44 4.38
C PHE A 135 8.39 -9.68 5.51
N LEU A 136 7.60 -9.01 6.33
CA LEU A 136 8.02 -8.38 7.58
C LEU A 136 7.69 -9.33 8.73
N VAL A 137 8.72 -9.89 9.35
CA VAL A 137 8.60 -10.81 10.47
C VAL A 137 8.82 -10.06 11.78
N LYS A 138 7.86 -10.14 12.69
CA LYS A 138 7.93 -9.57 14.04
C LYS A 138 8.27 -10.65 15.05
N LEU A 139 9.46 -10.56 15.62
CA LEU A 139 9.92 -11.41 16.71
C LEU A 139 9.92 -10.64 18.03
N ARG A 140 9.66 -11.32 19.15
CA ARG A 140 9.70 -10.77 20.51
C ARG A 140 10.66 -11.57 21.37
N LYS A 141 11.57 -10.90 22.08
CA LYS A 141 12.40 -11.56 23.09
C LYS A 141 11.56 -11.94 24.29
N CYS A 142 11.44 -13.23 24.56
CA CYS A 142 10.80 -13.74 25.75
C CYS A 142 11.71 -13.59 26.97
N VAL A 143 11.11 -13.36 28.14
CA VAL A 143 11.78 -13.57 29.41
C VAL A 143 11.70 -15.07 29.68
N ARG A 144 12.83 -15.75 29.80
CA ARG A 144 12.89 -17.08 30.43
C ARG A 144 13.24 -16.90 31.88
#